data_AF-B2A8F4-F1
#
_entry.id   AF-B2A8F4-F1
#
_cell.length_a   1.000
_cell.length_b   1.000
_cell.length_c   1.000
_cell.angle_alpha   90.00
_cell.angle_beta   90.00
_cell.angle_gamma   90.00
#
_symmetry.space_group_name_H-M   'P 1'
#
loop_
_entity.id
_entity.type
_entity.pdbx_description
1 polymer ?
#
loop_
_entity_poly.entity_id
_entity_poly.type
_entity_poly.pdbx_seq_one_letter_code
_entity_poly.pdbx_strand_id
1 'polypeptide(L)'
;MFQYQPNQKGNQKQKNNQQLNDQAMLHDMLMTEKHISSYYDVSVLESDKTNIRQTLQQIQQEEQQHAEEIYQAMQKRGWYS
;
A
#
# COMPACT_ATOMS: atom_id res chain seq x y z
N MET A 1 -52.20 3.22 31.76
CA MET A 1 -52.06 2.58 30.43
C MET A 1 -50.57 2.41 30.17
N PHE A 2 -50.10 1.16 30.11
CA PHE A 2 -48.71 0.84 29.83
C PHE A 2 -48.59 0.55 28.32
N GLN A 3 -47.79 1.36 27.61
CA GLN A 3 -47.55 1.18 26.19
C GLN A 3 -46.47 0.11 25.99
N TYR A 4 -46.84 -0.99 25.34
CA TYR A 4 -45.94 -2.06 24.94
C TYR A 4 -45.16 -1.62 23.68
N GLN A 5 -43.83 -1.73 23.69
CA GLN A 5 -42.99 -1.57 22.50
C GLN A 5 -42.35 -2.93 22.16
N PRO A 6 -42.59 -3.49 20.96
CA PRO A 6 -42.00 -4.77 20.57
C PRO A 6 -40.53 -4.63 20.19
N ASN A 7 -39.72 -5.54 20.72
CA ASN A 7 -38.29 -5.71 20.45
C ASN A 7 -38.09 -6.35 19.06
N GLN A 8 -37.53 -5.63 18.09
CA GLN A 8 -37.14 -6.20 16.80
C GLN A 8 -35.66 -6.62 16.81
N LYS A 9 -35.44 -7.92 16.97
CA LYS A 9 -34.18 -8.59 16.62
C LYS A 9 -34.10 -8.75 15.10
N GLY A 10 -33.28 -7.95 14.44
CA GLY A 10 -32.85 -8.14 13.06
C GLY A 10 -31.37 -8.50 13.01
N ASN A 11 -31.06 -9.80 13.01
CA ASN A 11 -29.73 -10.32 12.69
C ASN A 11 -29.37 -9.98 11.24
N GLN A 12 -28.49 -9.00 11.03
CA GLN A 12 -27.69 -8.95 9.82
C GLN A 12 -26.29 -9.46 10.16
N LYS A 13 -26.05 -10.71 9.77
CA LYS A 13 -24.75 -11.37 9.80
C LYS A 13 -23.74 -10.44 9.11
N GLN A 14 -22.88 -9.82 9.90
CA GLN A 14 -21.63 -9.23 9.44
C GLN A 14 -20.83 -10.35 8.76
N LYS A 15 -20.94 -10.44 7.44
CA LYS A 15 -19.86 -11.01 6.64
C LYS A 15 -18.78 -9.94 6.57
N ASN A 16 -18.05 -9.78 7.67
CA ASN A 16 -16.73 -9.19 7.64
C ASN A 16 -15.83 -10.19 6.91
N ASN A 17 -15.96 -10.25 5.58
CA ASN A 17 -14.86 -10.71 4.76
C ASN A 17 -13.75 -9.68 4.99
N GLN A 18 -12.90 -9.94 5.98
CA GLN A 18 -11.55 -9.40 6.05
C GLN A 18 -10.71 -10.00 4.90
N GLN A 19 -11.26 -10.02 3.69
CA GLN A 19 -10.45 -9.99 2.48
C GLN A 19 -9.85 -8.60 2.49
N LEU A 20 -8.54 -8.54 2.66
CA LEU A 20 -7.78 -7.33 2.41
C LEU A 20 -8.27 -6.76 1.07
N ASN A 21 -8.84 -5.56 1.11
CA ASN A 21 -9.30 -4.90 -0.10
C ASN A 21 -8.09 -4.73 -1.00
N ASP A 22 -8.13 -5.22 -2.24
CA ASP A 22 -7.04 -5.07 -3.21
C ASP A 22 -6.53 -3.63 -3.30
N GLN A 23 -7.44 -2.65 -3.16
CA GLN A 23 -7.07 -1.23 -3.10
C GLN A 23 -6.19 -0.90 -1.89
N ALA A 24 -6.53 -1.41 -0.71
CA ALA A 24 -5.74 -1.22 0.50
C ALA A 24 -4.39 -1.94 0.41
N MET A 25 -4.35 -3.13 -0.18
CA MET A 25 -3.09 -3.86 -0.40
C MET A 25 -2.16 -3.12 -1.36
N LEU A 26 -2.66 -2.65 -2.51
CA LEU A 26 -1.83 -1.89 -3.45
C LEU A 26 -1.38 -0.54 -2.87
N HIS A 27 -2.23 0.10 -2.07
CA HIS A 27 -1.83 1.31 -1.38
C HIS A 27 -0.72 1.04 -0.36
N ASP A 28 -0.82 -0.03 0.43
CA ASP A 28 0.21 -0.42 1.40
C ASP A 28 1.53 -0.80 0.72
N MET A 29 1.46 -1.56 -0.38
CA MET A 29 2.62 -1.85 -1.22
C MET A 29 3.26 -0.56 -1.74
N LEU A 30 2.48 0.36 -2.34
CA LEU A 30 3.00 1.63 -2.86
C LEU A 30 3.66 2.49 -1.77
N MET A 31 3.10 2.52 -0.56
CA MET A 31 3.70 3.25 0.56
C MET A 31 5.00 2.58 1.02
N THR A 32 5.04 1.26 1.05
CA THR A 32 6.24 0.49 1.38
C THR A 32 7.35 0.74 0.36
N GLU A 33 7.06 0.69 -0.94
CA GLU A 33 8.04 0.98 -1.99
C GLU A 33 8.62 2.39 -1.85
N LYS A 34 7.75 3.39 -1.66
CA LYS A 34 8.19 4.79 -1.43
C LYS A 34 9.07 4.91 -0.19
N HIS A 35 8.73 4.20 0.89
CA HIS A 35 9.50 4.21 2.12
C HIS A 35 10.90 3.63 1.91
N ILE A 36 10.98 2.43 1.33
CA ILE A 36 12.25 1.75 1.04
C ILE A 36 13.11 2.59 0.09
N SER A 37 12.51 3.12 -0.97
CA SER A 37 13.17 3.97 -1.96
C SER A 37 13.81 5.22 -1.32
N SER A 38 13.16 5.83 -0.33
CA SER A 38 13.72 6.98 0.39
C SER A 38 14.99 6.67 1.19
N TYR A 39 15.14 5.44 1.71
CA TYR A 39 16.38 5.03 2.37
C TYR A 39 17.50 4.82 1.36
N TYR A 40 17.19 4.29 0.17
CA TYR A 40 18.20 4.09 -0.87
C TYR A 40 18.72 5.42 -1.41
N ASP A 41 17.91 6.47 -1.53
CA ASP A 41 18.39 7.81 -1.88
C ASP A 41 19.51 8.28 -0.95
N VAL A 42 19.31 8.16 0.36
CA VAL A 42 20.33 8.53 1.37
C VAL A 42 21.53 7.58 1.29
N SER A 43 21.28 6.27 1.24
CA SER A 43 22.33 5.24 1.23
C SER A 43 23.25 5.36 0.01
N VAL A 44 22.72 5.72 -1.16
CA VAL A 44 23.50 5.98 -2.39
C VAL A 44 24.41 7.19 -2.21
N LEU A 45 23.89 8.26 -1.59
CA LEU A 45 24.65 9.49 -1.35
C LEU A 45 25.77 9.28 -0.32
N GLU A 46 25.50 8.50 0.73
CA GLU A 46 26.43 8.26 1.84
C GLU A 46 27.41 7.11 1.58
N SER A 47 27.19 6.28 0.56
CA SER A 47 28.08 5.16 0.23
C SER A 47 29.48 5.65 -0.16
N ASP A 48 30.51 5.14 0.51
CA ASP A 48 31.91 5.44 0.24
C ASP A 48 32.47 4.60 -0.92
N LYS A 49 32.02 3.35 -1.03
CA LYS A 49 32.46 2.38 -2.04
C LYS A 49 31.62 2.45 -3.31
N THR A 50 32.28 2.56 -4.46
CA THR A 50 31.63 2.67 -5.77
C THR A 50 30.79 1.46 -6.13
N ASN A 51 31.25 0.25 -5.83
CA ASN A 51 30.50 -0.97 -6.13
C ASN A 51 29.19 -1.04 -5.31
N ILE A 52 29.24 -0.68 -4.03
CA ILE A 52 28.04 -0.61 -3.18
C ILE A 52 27.08 0.45 -3.72
N ARG A 53 27.59 1.64 -4.04
CA ARG A 53 26.79 2.73 -4.63
C ARG A 53 26.07 2.28 -5.91
N GLN A 54 26.78 1.58 -6.81
CA GLN A 54 26.21 1.08 -8.06
C GLN A 54 25.12 0.05 -7.81
N THR A 55 25.34 -0.90 -6.89
CA THR A 55 24.30 -1.89 -6.53
C THR A 55 23.08 -1.20 -5.92
N LEU A 56 23.26 -0.25 -5.01
CA LEU A 56 22.15 0.52 -4.44
C LEU A 56 21.41 1.36 -5.49
N GLN A 57 22.11 1.92 -6.47
CA GLN A 57 21.49 2.63 -7.60
C GLN A 57 20.66 1.70 -8.49
N GLN A 58 21.11 0.48 -8.72
CA GLN A 58 20.35 -0.53 -9.46
C GLN A 58 19.08 -0.89 -8.70
N ILE A 59 19.18 -1.20 -7.41
CA ILE A 59 18.02 -1.52 -6.57
C ILE A 59 17.06 -0.32 -6.53
N GLN A 60 17.56 0.90 -6.39
CA GLN A 60 16.72 2.10 -6.39
C GLN A 60 15.93 2.27 -7.70
N GLN A 61 16.52 1.91 -8.85
CA GLN A 61 15.80 1.92 -10.13
C GLN A 61 14.72 0.82 -10.17
N GLU A 62 15.00 -0.36 -9.61
CA GLU A 62 14.02 -1.44 -9.50
C GLU A 62 12.83 -1.04 -8.62
N GLU A 63 13.05 -0.44 -7.44
CA GLU A 63 11.96 0.00 -6.57
C GLU A 63 11.13 1.14 -7.19
N GLN A 64 11.76 2.04 -7.94
CA GLN A 64 11.04 3.08 -8.68
C GLN A 64 10.14 2.48 -9.77
N GLN A 65 10.63 1.45 -10.48
CA GLN A 65 9.85 0.71 -11.46
C GLN A 65 8.68 -0.03 -10.81
N HIS A 66 8.89 -0.70 -9.67
CA HIS A 66 7.82 -1.34 -8.90
C HIS A 66 6.74 -0.34 -8.47
N ALA A 67 7.16 0.80 -7.93
CA ALA A 67 6.25 1.87 -7.51
C ALA A 67 5.44 2.42 -8.71
N GLU A 68 6.06 2.58 -9.87
CA GLU A 68 5.37 2.99 -11.10
C GLU A 68 4.32 1.95 -11.53
N GLU A 69 4.67 0.67 -11.53
CA GLU A 69 3.75 -0.41 -11.93
C GLU A 69 2.53 -0.47 -11.00
N ILE A 70 2.75 -0.38 -9.69
CA ILE A 70 1.66 -0.33 -8.70
C ILE A 70 0.80 0.91 -8.92
N TYR A 71 1.42 2.08 -9.11
CA TYR A 71 0.71 3.32 -9.38
C TYR A 71 -0.17 3.21 -10.64
N GLN A 72 0.39 2.74 -11.76
CA GLN A 72 -0.36 2.54 -13.00
C GLN A 72 -1.50 1.55 -12.82
N ALA A 73 -1.28 0.48 -12.05
CA ALA A 73 -2.29 -0.52 -11.72
C ALA A 73 -3.44 0.08 -10.91
N MET A 74 -3.16 0.95 -9.93
CA MET A 74 -4.18 1.66 -9.16
C MET A 74 -4.90 2.72 -10.00
N GLN A 75 -4.16 3.48 -10.83
CA GLN A 75 -4.72 4.51 -11.71
C GLN A 75 -5.71 3.91 -12.71
N LYS A 76 -5.37 2.79 -13.36
CA LYS A 76 -6.27 2.06 -14.28
C LYS A 76 -7.58 1.61 -13.63
N ARG A 77 -7.58 1.42 -12.31
CA ARG A 77 -8.76 1.03 -11.51
C ARG A 77 -9.50 2.23 -10.90
N GLY A 78 -9.01 3.46 -11.10
CA GLY A 78 -9.57 4.66 -10.50
C GLY A 78 -9.32 4.79 -8.99
N TRP A 79 -8.31 4.09 -8.46
CA TRP A 79 -7.97 4.08 -7.04
C TRP A 79 -6.93 5.11 -6.63
N TYR A 80 -6.31 5.76 -7.62
CA TYR A 80 -5.30 6.79 -7.43
C TYR A 80 -5.46 7.81 -8.56
N SER A 81 -5.51 9.10 -8.21
CA SER A 81 -5.66 10.22 -9.14
C SER A 81 -4.51 11.21 -9.01
#